data_AF-A0A0K2TFR7-F1
#
_entry.id   AF-A0A0K2TFR7-F1
#
_cell.length_a   1.000
_cell.length_b   1.000
_cell.length_c   1.000
_cell.angle_alpha   90.00
_cell.angle_beta   90.00
_cell.angle_gamma   90.00
#
_symmetry.space_group_name_H-M   'P 1'
#
loop_
_entity.id
_entity.type
_entity.pdbx_description
1 polymer ?
#
loop_
_entity_poly.entity_id
_entity_poly.type
_entity_poly.pdbx_seq_one_letter_code
_entity_poly.pdbx_strand_id
1 'polypeptide(L)'
;RWYDELLKVTSNFLGSNFSPLKSLKKIHMLITLTPNTDGKIPIKTVLKLFAQNKEDRKFVERALDLSDLPSRKGQVIDPHTFDFKSFFSFYRNLCQRKEVSEIFQKFCKEDPRGQVMSRAEFLKFVNEQRDPRLNEILFPYCTETKAQYLIQINEPNITNIEV
;
A
#
# COMPACT_ATOMS: atom_id res chain seq x y z
N ARG A 1 -28.56 11.84 15.10
CA ARG A 1 -27.37 11.01 15.42
C ARG A 1 -26.84 10.25 14.20
N TRP A 2 -27.57 9.30 13.59
CA TRP A 2 -27.08 8.64 12.36
C TRP A 2 -26.92 9.59 11.17
N TYR A 3 -27.91 10.46 10.96
CA TYR A 3 -27.87 11.47 9.90
C TYR A 3 -26.63 12.38 10.01
N ASP A 4 -26.39 12.93 11.21
CA ASP A 4 -25.29 13.87 11.43
C ASP A 4 -23.92 13.21 11.21
N GLU A 5 -23.74 11.96 11.69
CA GLU A 5 -22.49 11.23 11.49
C GLU A 5 -22.28 10.79 10.04
N LEU A 6 -23.33 10.36 9.34
CA LEU A 6 -23.25 10.05 7.91
C LEU A 6 -22.91 11.28 7.08
N LEU A 7 -23.52 12.42 7.39
CA LEU A 7 -23.26 13.69 6.70
C LEU A 7 -21.80 14.10 6.88
N LYS A 8 -21.26 14.02 8.11
CA LYS A 8 -19.83 14.30 8.37
C LYS A 8 -18.90 13.42 7.54
N VAL A 9 -19.22 12.13 7.38
CA VAL A 9 -18.39 11.19 6.62
C VAL A 9 -18.45 11.49 5.12
N THR A 10 -19.64 11.75 4.57
CA THR A 10 -19.83 11.99 3.14
C THR A 10 -19.37 13.38 2.71
N SER A 11 -19.46 14.38 3.58
CA SER A 11 -18.99 15.74 3.32
C SER A 11 -17.50 15.96 3.63
N ASN A 12 -16.79 14.93 4.09
CA ASN A 12 -15.37 15.04 4.43
C ASN A 12 -14.52 15.14 3.16
N PHE A 13 -14.02 16.34 2.86
CA PHE A 13 -13.14 16.59 1.71
C PHE A 13 -11.84 15.77 1.74
N LEU A 14 -11.24 15.59 2.93
CA LEU A 14 -10.06 14.73 3.09
C LEU A 14 -10.42 13.25 2.96
N GLY A 15 -11.68 12.91 3.23
CA GLY A 15 -12.28 11.64 2.87
C GLY A 15 -12.23 11.48 1.36
N SER A 16 -12.81 12.37 0.58
CA SER A 16 -12.86 12.23 -0.88
C SER A 16 -11.48 12.14 -1.58
N ASN A 17 -10.42 12.72 -0.98
CA ASN A 17 -9.06 12.74 -1.53
C ASN A 17 -8.12 11.72 -0.84
N PHE A 18 -8.48 10.44 -0.86
CA PHE A 18 -7.68 9.38 -0.25
C PHE A 18 -6.34 9.16 -0.99
N SER A 19 -5.27 8.87 -0.24
CA SER A 19 -4.04 8.33 -0.83
C SER A 19 -4.26 6.89 -1.33
N PRO A 20 -3.46 6.39 -2.29
CA PRO A 20 -3.56 5.01 -2.76
C PRO A 20 -3.50 3.98 -1.63
N LEU A 21 -2.66 4.21 -0.61
CA LEU A 21 -2.57 3.35 0.57
C LEU A 21 -3.86 3.34 1.40
N LYS A 22 -4.54 4.48 1.56
CA LYS A 22 -5.84 4.55 2.23
C LYS A 22 -6.92 3.80 1.44
N SER A 23 -6.89 3.90 0.10
CA SER A 23 -7.79 3.12 -0.77
C SER A 23 -7.56 1.62 -0.61
N LEU A 24 -6.31 1.17 -0.53
CA LEU A 24 -5.98 -0.24 -0.25
C LEU A 24 -6.49 -0.69 1.13
N LYS A 25 -6.32 0.14 2.17
CA LYS A 25 -6.88 -0.15 3.51
C LYS A 25 -8.41 -0.24 3.48
N LYS A 26 -9.08 0.59 2.69
CA LYS A 26 -10.54 0.53 2.50
C LYS A 26 -10.97 -0.77 1.81
N ILE A 27 -10.22 -1.23 0.80
CA ILE A 27 -10.47 -2.51 0.13
C ILE A 27 -10.28 -3.67 1.10
N HIS A 28 -9.18 -3.67 1.87
CA HIS A 28 -8.94 -4.68 2.90
C HIS A 28 -10.08 -4.72 3.93
N MET A 29 -10.50 -3.55 4.42
CA MET A 29 -11.62 -3.42 5.34
C MET A 29 -12.92 -3.98 4.74
N LEU A 30 -13.24 -3.64 3.50
CA LEU A 30 -14.41 -4.17 2.79
C LEU A 30 -14.41 -5.70 2.73
N ILE A 31 -13.25 -6.31 2.43
CA ILE A 31 -13.09 -7.77 2.39
C ILE A 31 -13.33 -8.38 3.77
N THR A 32 -12.73 -7.79 4.82
CA THR A 32 -12.89 -8.30 6.20
C THR A 32 -14.30 -8.13 6.77
N LEU A 33 -15.05 -7.12 6.30
CA LEU A 33 -16.42 -6.83 6.72
C LEU A 33 -17.48 -7.57 5.89
N THR A 34 -17.08 -8.43 4.95
CA THR A 34 -18.00 -9.26 4.17
C THR A 34 -17.77 -10.77 4.41
N PRO A 35 -17.81 -11.24 5.68
CA PRO A 35 -17.75 -12.67 5.98
C PRO A 35 -19.03 -13.39 5.53
N ASN A 36 -18.93 -14.71 5.39
CA ASN A 36 -20.09 -15.60 5.21
C ASN A 36 -20.83 -15.82 6.54
N THR A 37 -21.85 -16.69 6.51
CA THR A 37 -22.62 -17.10 7.70
C THR A 37 -21.76 -17.71 8.80
N ASP A 38 -20.61 -18.28 8.45
CA ASP A 38 -19.67 -18.94 9.37
C ASP A 38 -18.59 -17.97 9.89
N GLY A 39 -18.69 -16.67 9.57
CA GLY A 39 -17.72 -15.67 9.99
C GLY A 39 -16.38 -15.73 9.23
N LYS A 40 -16.28 -16.46 8.12
CA LYS A 40 -15.06 -16.58 7.31
C LYS A 40 -15.18 -15.81 6.00
N ILE A 41 -14.07 -15.41 5.40
CA ILE A 41 -14.05 -14.64 4.14
C ILE A 41 -13.98 -15.61 2.96
N PRO A 42 -15.00 -15.71 2.10
CA PRO A 42 -14.92 -16.57 0.93
C PRO A 42 -13.93 -16.03 -0.11
N ILE A 43 -13.09 -16.88 -0.68
CA ILE A 43 -12.18 -16.48 -1.77
C ILE A 43 -12.91 -15.91 -2.99
N LYS A 44 -14.16 -16.36 -3.21
CA LYS A 44 -15.04 -15.79 -4.25
C LYS A 44 -15.24 -14.28 -4.09
N THR A 45 -15.23 -13.74 -2.87
CA THR A 45 -15.36 -12.30 -2.62
C THR A 45 -14.12 -11.55 -3.11
N VAL A 46 -12.93 -12.05 -2.81
CA VAL A 46 -11.66 -11.48 -3.29
C VAL A 46 -11.57 -11.56 -4.82
N LEU A 47 -11.89 -12.72 -5.40
CA LEU A 47 -11.88 -12.91 -6.85
C LEU A 47 -12.83 -11.95 -7.57
N LYS A 48 -14.03 -11.69 -7.02
CA LYS A 48 -14.98 -10.73 -7.62
C LYS A 48 -14.47 -9.28 -7.58
N LEU A 49 -13.66 -8.92 -6.58
CA LEU A 49 -13.13 -7.57 -6.43
C LEU A 49 -11.97 -7.30 -7.39
N PHE A 50 -11.10 -8.30 -7.62
CA PHE A 50 -9.87 -8.12 -8.38
C PHE A 50 -9.88 -8.70 -9.79
N ALA A 51 -10.80 -9.62 -10.12
CA ALA A 51 -10.84 -10.27 -11.42
C ALA A 51 -12.15 -10.01 -12.17
N GLN A 52 -12.04 -9.50 -13.40
CA GLN A 52 -13.19 -9.26 -14.28
C GLN A 52 -13.37 -10.40 -15.27
N ASN A 53 -12.27 -10.95 -15.79
CA ASN A 53 -12.26 -12.04 -16.76
C ASN A 53 -11.60 -13.33 -16.21
N LYS A 54 -11.56 -14.40 -17.03
CA LYS A 54 -11.00 -15.71 -16.62
C LYS A 54 -9.48 -15.68 -16.44
N GLU A 55 -8.76 -14.85 -17.20
CA GLU A 55 -7.31 -14.72 -17.09
C GLU A 55 -6.93 -13.95 -15.82
N ASP A 56 -7.63 -12.85 -15.50
CA ASP A 56 -7.45 -12.11 -14.25
C ASP A 56 -7.61 -13.04 -13.04
N ARG A 57 -8.58 -13.96 -13.08
CA ARG A 57 -8.78 -14.93 -11.99
C ARG A 57 -7.54 -15.78 -11.76
N LYS A 58 -6.91 -16.29 -12.81
CA LYS A 58 -5.67 -17.08 -12.69
C LYS A 58 -4.53 -16.25 -12.08
N PHE A 59 -4.44 -14.96 -12.44
CA PHE A 59 -3.45 -14.06 -11.87
C PHE A 59 -3.70 -13.80 -10.38
N VAL A 60 -4.95 -13.56 -9.99
CA VAL A 60 -5.33 -13.37 -8.59
C VAL A 60 -5.09 -14.63 -7.77
N GLU A 61 -5.47 -15.81 -8.29
CA GLU A 61 -5.22 -17.11 -7.65
C GLU A 61 -3.71 -17.33 -7.43
N ARG A 62 -2.88 -17.09 -8.45
CA ARG A 62 -1.42 -17.18 -8.33
C ARG A 62 -0.86 -16.18 -7.31
N ALA A 63 -1.36 -14.95 -7.28
CA ALA A 63 -0.91 -13.95 -6.31
C ALA A 63 -1.30 -14.32 -4.86
N LEU A 64 -2.45 -14.95 -4.67
CA LEU A 64 -2.87 -15.51 -3.38
C LEU A 64 -1.93 -16.65 -2.95
N ASP A 65 -1.63 -17.58 -3.85
CA ASP A 65 -0.70 -18.69 -3.59
C ASP A 65 0.70 -18.18 -3.17
N LEU A 66 1.23 -17.17 -3.87
CA LEU A 66 2.53 -16.54 -3.56
C LEU A 66 2.55 -15.78 -2.22
N SER A 67 1.38 -15.53 -1.64
CA SER A 67 1.23 -14.79 -0.39
C SER A 67 0.80 -15.69 0.77
N ASP A 68 0.90 -17.02 0.59
CA ASP A 68 0.47 -18.04 1.55
C ASP A 68 -1.02 -17.91 1.95
N LEU A 69 -1.85 -17.41 1.03
CA LEU A 69 -3.28 -17.27 1.22
C LEU A 69 -4.05 -18.34 0.45
N PRO A 70 -5.22 -18.78 0.94
CA PRO A 70 -6.08 -19.69 0.20
C PRO A 70 -6.43 -19.11 -1.18
N SER A 71 -6.32 -19.91 -2.24
CA SER A 71 -6.52 -19.49 -3.63
C SER A 71 -7.63 -20.26 -4.34
N ARG A 72 -7.96 -21.47 -3.86
CA ARG A 72 -8.87 -22.37 -4.59
C ARG A 72 -10.33 -22.02 -4.37
N LYS A 73 -11.14 -22.29 -5.39
CA LYS A 73 -12.60 -22.16 -5.30
C LYS A 73 -13.15 -23.02 -4.15
N GLY A 74 -13.91 -22.39 -3.25
CA GLY A 74 -14.51 -23.03 -2.09
C GLY A 74 -13.67 -22.92 -0.81
N GLN A 75 -12.42 -22.45 -0.90
CA GLN A 75 -11.64 -22.11 0.28
C GLN A 75 -12.11 -20.78 0.89
N VAL A 76 -11.77 -20.61 2.16
CA VAL A 76 -12.11 -19.45 2.97
C VAL A 76 -10.86 -18.95 3.71
N ILE A 77 -10.81 -17.65 3.99
CA ILE A 77 -9.76 -17.01 4.79
C ILE A 77 -10.34 -16.73 6.18
N ASP A 78 -9.54 -16.94 7.22
CA ASP A 78 -9.86 -16.49 8.57
C ASP A 78 -9.66 -14.97 8.69
N PRO A 79 -10.69 -14.18 9.02
CA PRO A 79 -10.54 -12.75 9.23
C PRO A 79 -9.50 -12.40 10.30
N HIS A 80 -9.34 -13.25 11.32
CA HIS A 80 -8.39 -12.99 12.41
C HIS A 80 -6.93 -13.09 11.97
N THR A 81 -6.64 -13.90 10.96
CA THR A 81 -5.28 -14.05 10.40
C THR A 81 -5.06 -13.18 9.18
N PHE A 82 -6.10 -12.55 8.64
CA PHE A 82 -6.04 -11.72 7.44
C PHE A 82 -5.77 -10.25 7.78
N ASP A 83 -4.56 -9.97 8.27
CA ASP A 83 -4.14 -8.61 8.57
C ASP A 83 -3.82 -7.78 7.31
N PHE A 84 -3.59 -6.48 7.49
CA PHE A 84 -3.26 -5.61 6.37
C PHE A 84 -1.89 -5.94 5.76
N LYS A 85 -0.95 -6.52 6.51
CA LYS A 85 0.38 -6.87 6.01
C LYS A 85 0.30 -8.02 5.01
N SER A 86 -0.46 -9.07 5.33
CA SER A 86 -0.73 -10.19 4.43
C SER A 86 -1.49 -9.72 3.19
N PHE A 87 -2.50 -8.86 3.34
CA PHE A 87 -3.19 -8.25 2.19
C PHE A 87 -2.25 -7.41 1.32
N PHE A 88 -1.37 -6.61 1.93
CA PHE A 88 -0.42 -5.78 1.19
C PHE A 88 0.63 -6.62 0.45
N SER A 89 1.06 -7.74 1.03
CA SER A 89 1.91 -8.74 0.35
C SER A 89 1.21 -9.30 -0.89
N PHE A 90 -0.05 -9.71 -0.75
CA PHE A 90 -0.90 -10.12 -1.89
C PHE A 90 -0.99 -9.04 -2.97
N TYR A 91 -1.24 -7.79 -2.59
CA TYR A 91 -1.30 -6.68 -3.54
C TYR A 91 0.03 -6.47 -4.29
N ARG A 92 1.18 -6.58 -3.60
CA ARG A 92 2.50 -6.48 -4.23
C ARG A 92 2.72 -7.59 -5.25
N ASN A 93 2.36 -8.82 -4.90
CA ASN A 93 2.47 -10.00 -5.78
C ASN A 93 1.53 -9.92 -6.99
N LEU A 94 0.35 -9.29 -6.82
CA LEU A 94 -0.62 -9.08 -7.89
C LEU A 94 -0.15 -8.02 -8.89
N CYS A 95 0.32 -6.86 -8.42
CA CYS A 95 0.61 -5.72 -9.29
C CYS A 95 2.02 -5.69 -9.89
N GLN A 96 2.98 -6.42 -9.32
CA GLN A 96 4.36 -6.55 -9.85
C GLN A 96 4.94 -5.23 -10.40
N ARG A 97 5.00 -4.20 -9.54
CA ARG A 97 5.33 -2.80 -9.85
C ARG A 97 6.81 -2.60 -10.27
N LYS A 98 7.20 -3.10 -11.45
CA LYS A 98 8.59 -3.04 -11.96
C LYS A 98 9.12 -1.62 -12.10
N GLU A 99 8.26 -0.68 -12.44
CA GLU A 99 8.61 0.73 -12.60
C GLU A 99 9.07 1.38 -11.29
N VAL A 100 8.61 0.86 -10.13
CA VAL A 100 9.09 1.33 -8.83
C VAL A 100 10.56 0.95 -8.64
N SER A 101 10.95 -0.25 -9.05
CA SER A 101 12.35 -0.68 -9.00
C SER A 101 13.24 0.16 -9.92
N GLU A 102 12.75 0.52 -11.11
CA GLU A 102 13.48 1.39 -12.05
C GLU A 102 13.68 2.80 -11.49
N ILE A 103 12.64 3.38 -10.87
CA ILE A 103 12.74 4.66 -10.17
C ILE A 103 13.76 4.54 -9.02
N PHE A 104 13.70 3.47 -8.24
CA PHE A 104 14.61 3.25 -7.13
C PHE A 104 16.08 3.21 -7.60
N GLN A 105 16.38 2.47 -8.67
CA GLN A 105 17.72 2.40 -9.28
C GLN A 105 18.20 3.74 -9.83
N LYS A 106 17.31 4.61 -10.30
CA LYS A 106 17.67 5.95 -10.78
C LYS A 106 18.22 6.84 -9.65
N PHE A 107 17.69 6.66 -8.43
CA PHE A 107 18.01 7.49 -7.28
C PHE A 107 19.05 6.88 -6.33
N CYS A 108 19.09 5.54 -6.21
CA CYS A 108 20.06 4.82 -5.38
C CYS A 108 21.31 4.51 -6.21
N LYS A 109 22.30 5.40 -6.13
CA LYS A 109 23.58 5.29 -6.84
C LYS A 109 24.72 4.88 -5.91
N GLU A 110 24.56 5.06 -4.62
CA GLU A 110 25.59 4.76 -3.61
C GLU A 110 25.68 3.27 -3.29
N ASP A 111 24.55 2.54 -3.28
CA ASP A 111 24.54 1.08 -3.11
C ASP A 111 24.83 0.36 -4.44
N PRO A 112 25.94 -0.40 -4.57
CA PRO A 112 26.25 -1.18 -5.76
C PRO A 112 25.18 -2.23 -6.10
N ARG A 113 24.36 -2.64 -5.12
CA ARG A 113 23.25 -3.58 -5.32
C ARG A 113 21.93 -2.87 -5.61
N GLY A 114 21.85 -1.55 -5.42
CA GLY A 114 20.64 -0.74 -5.59
C GLY A 114 19.46 -1.23 -4.76
N GLN A 115 19.72 -1.79 -3.58
CA GLN A 115 18.71 -2.40 -2.69
C GLN A 115 18.31 -1.46 -1.55
N VAL A 116 19.19 -0.54 -1.15
CA VAL A 116 18.93 0.44 -0.10
C VAL A 116 19.23 1.85 -0.62
N MET A 117 18.38 2.80 -0.25
CA MET A 117 18.55 4.23 -0.53
C MET A 117 19.15 4.87 0.70
N SER A 118 20.24 5.62 0.56
CA SER A 118 20.79 6.37 1.69
C SER A 118 19.87 7.53 2.07
N ARG A 119 19.99 8.01 3.30
CA ARG A 119 19.21 9.18 3.77
C ARG A 119 19.43 10.42 2.91
N ALA A 120 20.65 10.63 2.42
CA ALA A 120 20.98 11.76 1.56
C ALA A 120 20.28 11.63 0.19
N GLU A 121 20.27 10.43 -0.39
CA GLU A 121 19.56 10.13 -1.64
C GLU A 121 18.04 10.30 -1.47
N PHE A 122 17.48 9.82 -0.35
CA PHE A 122 16.06 9.98 -0.05
C PHE A 122 15.66 11.44 0.15
N LEU A 123 16.47 12.21 0.89
CA LEU A 123 16.25 13.64 1.09
C LEU A 123 16.22 14.38 -0.26
N LYS A 124 17.17 14.07 -1.14
CA LYS A 124 17.22 14.63 -2.50
C LYS A 124 15.98 14.26 -3.28
N PHE A 125 15.60 12.97 -3.29
CA PHE A 125 14.41 12.49 -3.99
C PHE A 125 13.14 13.23 -3.54
N VAL A 126 12.92 13.37 -2.23
CA VAL A 126 11.74 14.06 -1.68
C VAL A 126 11.72 15.53 -2.09
N ASN A 127 12.88 16.20 -2.03
CA ASN A 127 12.99 17.60 -2.43
C ASN A 127 12.82 17.81 -3.94
N GLU A 128 13.14 16.82 -4.78
CA GLU A 128 12.84 16.84 -6.22
C GLU A 128 11.35 16.64 -6.53
N GLN A 129 10.53 16.09 -5.62
CA GLN A 129 9.07 16.00 -5.82
C GLN A 129 8.35 17.34 -5.57
N ARG A 130 9.06 18.37 -5.13
CA ARG A 130 8.51 19.69 -4.84
C ARG A 130 8.21 20.44 -6.14
N ASP A 131 7.07 21.13 -6.19
CA ASP A 131 6.77 22.05 -7.29
C ASP A 131 7.73 23.26 -7.22
N PRO A 132 8.55 23.51 -8.26
CA PRO A 132 9.55 24.59 -8.26
C PRO A 132 8.93 25.99 -8.21
N ARG A 133 7.63 26.13 -8.50
CA ARG A 133 6.93 27.42 -8.48
C ARG A 133 6.51 27.86 -7.06
N LEU A 134 6.57 26.96 -6.09
CA LEU A 134 6.20 27.25 -4.71
C LEU A 134 7.26 28.10 -4.02
N ASN A 135 6.84 29.05 -3.18
CA ASN A 135 7.74 29.88 -2.39
C ASN A 135 8.43 29.05 -1.28
N GLU A 136 9.74 29.20 -1.13
CA GLU A 136 10.55 28.42 -0.19
C GLU A 136 10.32 28.75 1.29
N ILE A 137 9.87 29.97 1.60
CA ILE A 137 9.56 30.38 2.98
C ILE A 137 8.22 29.78 3.41
N LEU A 138 7.22 29.82 2.52
CA LEU A 138 5.88 29.26 2.81
C LEU A 138 5.86 27.73 2.71
N PHE A 139 6.63 27.16 1.79
CA PHE A 139 6.71 25.72 1.53
C PHE A 139 8.18 25.28 1.56
N PRO A 140 8.76 25.14 2.77
CA PRO A 140 10.16 24.83 2.94
C PRO A 140 10.50 23.43 2.44
N TYR A 141 11.76 23.25 2.06
CA TYR A 141 12.30 21.94 1.72
C TYR A 141 12.20 20.97 2.89
N CYS A 142 12.15 19.68 2.56
CA CYS A 142 12.32 18.62 3.54
C CYS A 142 13.71 18.75 4.17
N THR A 143 13.75 18.61 5.49
CA THR A 143 14.98 18.62 6.31
C THR A 143 15.39 17.18 6.61
N GLU A 144 16.67 16.94 6.91
CA GLU A 144 17.18 15.62 7.29
C GLU A 144 16.38 14.95 8.41
N THR A 145 16.00 15.69 9.46
CA THR A 145 15.19 15.17 10.57
C THR A 145 13.82 14.65 10.11
N LYS A 146 13.19 15.36 9.15
CA LYS A 146 11.89 14.96 8.57
C LYS A 146 12.07 13.75 7.65
N ALA A 147 13.13 13.73 6.84
CA ALA A 147 13.46 12.60 6.00
C ALA A 147 13.69 11.34 6.84
N GLN A 148 14.44 11.43 7.94
CA GLN A 148 14.67 10.32 8.86
C GLN A 148 13.37 9.81 9.48
N TYR A 149 12.51 10.71 9.94
CA TYR A 149 11.19 10.34 10.45
C TYR A 149 10.34 9.62 9.40
N LEU A 150 10.35 10.10 8.15
CA LEU A 150 9.62 9.45 7.05
C LEU A 150 10.16 8.05 6.74
N ILE A 151 11.46 7.83 6.81
CA ILE A 151 12.07 6.50 6.67
C ILE A 151 11.59 5.61 7.81
N GLN A 152 11.66 6.07 9.06
CA GLN A 152 11.27 5.30 10.24
C GLN A 152 9.81 4.80 10.21
N ILE A 153 8.88 5.61 9.70
CA ILE A 153 7.45 5.22 9.67
C ILE A 153 7.09 4.33 8.47
N ASN A 154 7.94 4.24 7.44
CA ASN A 154 7.65 3.52 6.20
C ASN A 154 8.55 2.30 5.98
N GLU A 155 9.75 2.27 6.56
CA GLU A 155 10.72 1.18 6.39
C GLU A 155 10.35 0.00 7.31
N PRO A 156 9.96 -1.16 6.77
CA PRO A 156 9.62 -2.31 7.59
C PRO A 156 10.85 -2.99 8.20
N ASN A 157 12.03 -2.87 7.57
CA ASN A 157 13.26 -3.47 8.07
C ASN A 157 14.08 -2.47 8.87
N ILE A 158 14.14 -2.67 10.18
CA ILE A 158 14.81 -1.76 11.13
C ILE A 158 16.30 -1.57 10.79
N THR A 159 16.97 -2.58 10.22
CA THR A 159 18.39 -2.49 9.88
C THR A 159 18.68 -1.47 8.78
N ASN A 160 17.69 -1.14 7.95
CA ASN A 160 17.84 -0.22 6.84
C ASN A 160 17.65 1.25 7.27
N ILE A 161 17.17 1.51 8.50
CA ILE A 161 16.85 2.86 8.98
C ILE A 161 18.11 3.69 9.27
N GLU A 162 19.23 3.01 9.55
CA GLU A 162 20.50 3.63 9.94
C GLU A 162 21.46 3.85 8.76
N VAL A 163 21.11 3.34 7.56
CA VAL A 163 21.86 3.48 6.31
C VAL A 163 21.66 4.89 5.72
#